data_AF-A0A1I4C9L5-F1
#
_entry.id   AF-A0A1I4C9L5-F1
#
_cell.length_a   1.000
_cell.length_b   1.000
_cell.length_c   1.000
_cell.angle_alpha   90.00
_cell.angle_beta   90.00
_cell.angle_gamma   90.00
#
_symmetry.space_group_name_H-M   'P 1'
#
loop_
_entity.id
_entity.type
_entity.pdbx_description
1 polymer ?
#
loop_
_entity_poly.entity_id
_entity_poly.type
_entity_poly.pdbx_seq_one_letter_code
_entity_poly.pdbx_strand_id
1 'polypeptide(L)'
;MLREINDGYDKKERINLRQLVTFDFSEKHMLYSLIERTYAKKYFKLSGEQMSTPGAPDYYIRNGNKIFIFESKDILINASIKESYNFEKYESALKDKLYFHKGKKKESAKAVKQLVSFSKTLLEGTFNEDSNYKPKSAKIYPIILLHNRQLDILGLNKLINIWFQTELDSMNNEAINIENLRMPTIMSIDTLILIHERLLKGEFKLEDLLDEYQDDIDENRLKKKKFKNEEQLHAEIQDQLASFNMYIINKYGWKMPELFREKGISILTEQPSV
;
A
#
# COMPACT_ATOMS: atom_id res chain seq x y z
N MET A 1 -0.80 3.73 29.86
CA MET A 1 -0.21 5.08 29.98
C MET A 1 -0.99 6.17 29.23
N LEU A 2 -0.89 6.33 27.89
CA LEU A 2 -1.59 7.45 27.19
C LEU A 2 -3.11 7.44 27.34
N ARG A 3 -3.73 6.25 27.22
CA ARG A 3 -5.17 6.09 27.42
C ARG A 3 -5.59 6.43 28.85
N GLU A 4 -4.84 5.97 29.84
CA GLU A 4 -5.12 6.23 31.26
C GLU A 4 -4.99 7.72 31.58
N ILE A 5 -3.98 8.38 31.01
CA ILE A 5 -3.81 9.84 31.12
C ILE A 5 -5.02 10.56 30.49
N ASN A 6 -5.43 10.18 29.28
CA ASN A 6 -6.58 10.78 28.59
C ASN A 6 -7.90 10.52 29.31
N ASP A 7 -8.08 9.32 29.88
CA ASP A 7 -9.25 8.96 30.67
C ASP A 7 -9.32 9.72 32.01
N GLY A 8 -8.19 10.30 32.47
CA GLY A 8 -8.11 11.17 33.65
C GLY A 8 -8.61 12.60 33.43
N TYR A 9 -8.83 13.05 32.19
CA TYR A 9 -9.37 14.38 31.88
C TYR A 9 -10.91 14.40 31.82
N ASP A 10 -11.48 15.60 31.97
CA ASP A 10 -12.90 15.85 31.71
C ASP A 10 -13.26 15.42 30.29
N LYS A 11 -14.48 14.88 30.10
CA LYS A 11 -14.93 14.33 28.81
C LYS A 11 -14.79 15.32 27.63
N LYS A 12 -14.92 16.63 27.90
CA LYS A 12 -14.76 17.71 26.91
C LYS A 12 -13.30 17.96 26.48
N GLU A 13 -12.34 17.54 27.29
CA GLU A 13 -10.89 17.71 27.08
C GLU A 13 -10.23 16.43 26.56
N ARG A 14 -10.96 15.29 26.59
CA ARG A 14 -10.46 14.03 26.07
C ARG A 14 -10.27 14.10 24.57
N ILE A 15 -9.11 13.64 24.12
CA ILE A 15 -8.80 13.51 22.69
C ILE A 15 -9.14 12.10 22.20
N ASN A 16 -9.49 12.00 20.92
CA ASN A 16 -9.65 10.71 20.26
C ASN A 16 -8.28 10.13 19.91
N LEU A 17 -7.61 9.52 20.90
CA LEU A 17 -6.27 8.94 20.74
C LEU A 17 -6.17 7.97 19.56
N ARG A 18 -7.22 7.19 19.29
CA ARG A 18 -7.22 6.25 18.18
C ARG A 18 -7.12 6.98 16.84
N GLN A 19 -7.98 7.97 16.63
CA GLN A 19 -7.95 8.79 15.42
C GLN A 19 -6.62 9.54 15.27
N LEU A 20 -6.11 10.11 16.36
CA LEU A 20 -4.83 10.81 16.36
C LEU A 20 -3.68 9.92 15.89
N VAL A 21 -3.60 8.68 16.39
CA VAL A 21 -2.54 7.76 16.02
C VAL A 21 -2.76 7.20 14.62
N THR A 22 -3.94 6.66 14.32
CA THR A 22 -4.16 5.92 13.07
C THR A 22 -4.32 6.85 11.88
N PHE A 23 -5.19 7.86 11.98
CA PHE A 23 -5.54 8.70 10.85
C PHE A 23 -4.60 9.90 10.73
N ASP A 24 -4.47 10.69 11.80
CA ASP A 24 -3.72 11.95 11.73
C ASP A 24 -2.21 11.71 11.62
N PHE A 25 -1.68 10.73 12.36
CA PHE A 25 -0.26 10.40 12.33
C PHE A 25 0.10 9.36 11.23
N SER A 26 -0.42 8.13 11.31
CA SER A 26 -0.03 7.07 10.38
C SER A 26 -0.49 7.37 8.94
N GLU A 27 -1.79 7.52 8.70
CA GLU A 27 -2.32 7.64 7.33
C GLU A 27 -2.01 8.98 6.67
N LYS A 28 -2.06 10.09 7.41
CA LYS A 28 -1.74 11.42 6.87
C LYS A 28 -0.28 11.78 7.01
N HIS A 29 0.17 12.04 8.24
CA HIS A 29 1.48 12.66 8.44
C HIS A 29 2.63 11.82 7.87
N MET A 30 2.65 10.52 8.16
CA MET A 30 3.74 9.63 7.70
C MET A 30 3.74 9.46 6.19
N LEU A 31 2.60 9.11 5.58
CA LEU A 31 2.49 8.97 4.13
C LEU A 31 2.87 10.26 3.41
N TYR A 32 2.28 11.39 3.80
CA TYR A 32 2.45 12.66 3.09
C TYR A 32 3.91 13.11 3.21
N SER A 33 4.49 13.04 4.41
CA SER A 33 5.89 13.40 4.64
C SER A 33 6.86 12.54 3.85
N LEU A 34 6.62 11.23 3.77
CA LEU A 34 7.50 10.33 3.02
C LEU A 34 7.40 10.56 1.52
N ILE A 35 6.19 10.71 0.98
CA ILE A 35 6.00 10.96 -0.44
C ILE A 35 6.62 12.31 -0.87
N GLU A 36 6.44 13.37 -0.07
CA GLU A 36 7.06 14.67 -0.32
C GLU A 36 8.59 14.59 -0.28
N ARG A 37 9.17 13.84 0.67
CA ARG A 37 10.63 13.61 0.72
C ARG A 37 11.13 12.77 -0.45
N THR A 38 10.36 11.76 -0.87
CA THR A 38 10.75 10.82 -1.94
C THR A 38 10.80 11.51 -3.30
N TYR A 39 9.77 12.30 -3.62
CA TYR A 39 9.60 12.83 -4.97
C TYR A 39 9.80 14.34 -5.07
N ALA A 40 9.92 15.06 -3.95
CA ALA A 40 10.18 16.51 -3.90
C ALA A 40 9.36 17.27 -4.95
N LYS A 41 10.00 18.05 -5.84
CA LYS A 41 9.30 18.76 -6.93
C LYS A 41 9.22 17.98 -8.24
N LYS A 42 9.70 16.73 -8.28
CA LYS A 42 9.82 15.95 -9.53
C LYS A 42 8.46 15.56 -10.10
N TYR A 43 7.54 15.13 -9.24
CA TYR A 43 6.25 14.56 -9.65
C TYR A 43 5.07 15.46 -9.26
N PHE A 44 4.00 15.43 -10.05
CA PHE A 44 2.73 16.03 -9.66
C PHE A 44 2.09 15.16 -8.57
N LYS A 45 1.51 15.79 -7.56
CA LYS A 45 1.05 15.13 -6.34
C LYS A 45 -0.19 15.81 -5.81
N LEU A 46 -1.14 15.01 -5.32
CA LEU A 46 -2.32 15.48 -4.60
C LEU A 46 -2.53 14.57 -3.39
N SER A 47 -2.60 15.16 -2.21
CA SER A 47 -3.06 14.46 -1.02
C SER A 47 -4.57 14.26 -1.05
N GLY A 48 -5.09 13.31 -0.27
CA GLY A 48 -6.53 13.10 -0.13
C GLY A 48 -7.30 14.36 0.28
N GLU A 49 -6.67 15.27 1.02
CA GLU A 49 -7.28 16.55 1.42
C GLU A 49 -7.38 17.57 0.27
N GLN A 50 -6.58 17.39 -0.78
CA GLN A 50 -6.57 18.24 -1.98
C GLN A 50 -7.52 17.72 -3.06
N MET A 51 -8.07 16.51 -2.90
CA MET A 51 -8.99 15.89 -3.85
C MET A 51 -10.42 15.95 -3.32
N SER A 52 -11.33 16.46 -4.14
CA SER A 52 -12.76 16.56 -3.84
C SER A 52 -13.57 15.40 -4.41
N THR A 53 -12.98 14.67 -5.36
CA THR A 53 -13.57 13.50 -6.01
C THR A 53 -14.02 12.46 -4.97
N PRO A 54 -15.30 12.06 -4.96
CA PRO A 54 -15.79 11.03 -4.05
C PRO A 54 -15.04 9.71 -4.22
N GLY A 55 -14.54 9.16 -3.11
CA GLY A 55 -13.76 7.91 -3.15
C GLY A 55 -12.33 8.10 -3.68
N ALA A 56 -11.82 9.34 -3.68
CA ALA A 56 -10.41 9.62 -3.95
C ALA A 56 -9.49 8.82 -3.00
N PRO A 57 -8.29 8.44 -3.48
CA PRO A 57 -7.31 7.75 -2.66
C PRO A 57 -6.72 8.67 -1.61
N ASP A 58 -6.07 8.10 -0.60
CA ASP A 58 -5.37 8.88 0.43
C ASP A 58 -4.20 9.70 -0.15
N TYR A 59 -3.63 9.26 -1.28
CA TYR A 59 -2.65 10.01 -2.06
C TYR A 59 -2.68 9.67 -3.54
N TYR A 60 -2.41 10.67 -4.38
CA TYR A 60 -2.25 10.56 -5.82
C TYR A 60 -0.89 11.12 -6.25
N ILE A 61 -0.19 10.41 -7.13
CA ILE A 61 1.08 10.85 -7.71
C ILE A 61 1.06 10.61 -9.21
N ARG A 62 1.50 11.58 -10.01
CA ARG A 62 1.72 11.41 -11.44
C ARG A 62 3.12 11.81 -11.88
N ASN A 63 3.72 10.94 -12.68
CA ASN A 63 4.93 11.18 -13.45
C ASN A 63 4.69 10.86 -14.93
N GLY A 64 4.52 11.89 -15.76
CA GLY A 64 4.16 11.69 -17.17
C GLY A 64 2.84 10.95 -17.31
N ASN A 65 2.87 9.74 -17.88
CA ASN A 65 1.72 8.86 -18.01
C ASN A 65 1.61 7.80 -16.91
N LYS A 66 2.52 7.77 -15.93
CA LYS A 66 2.49 6.84 -14.80
C LYS A 66 1.77 7.49 -13.63
N ILE A 67 0.76 6.82 -13.11
CA ILE A 67 -0.09 7.29 -12.01
C ILE A 67 -0.02 6.28 -10.88
N PHE A 68 0.30 6.73 -9.67
CA PHE A 68 0.30 5.92 -8.46
C PHE A 68 -0.82 6.42 -7.55
N ILE A 69 -1.68 5.51 -7.11
CA ILE A 69 -2.78 5.81 -6.20
C ILE A 69 -2.62 4.99 -4.93
N PHE A 70 -2.60 5.67 -3.78
CA PHE A 70 -2.32 5.08 -2.49
C PHE A 70 -3.57 5.05 -1.63
N GLU A 71 -3.95 3.86 -1.17
CA GLU A 71 -4.86 3.68 -0.04
C GLU A 71 -4.03 3.31 1.19
N SER A 72 -3.95 4.22 2.14
CA SER A 72 -3.24 4.03 3.40
C SER A 72 -4.18 3.46 4.45
N LYS A 73 -3.77 2.40 5.13
CA LYS A 73 -4.61 1.75 6.13
C LYS A 73 -3.79 1.33 7.34
N ASP A 74 -4.16 1.88 8.50
CA ASP A 74 -3.66 1.43 9.79
C ASP A 74 -4.69 0.46 10.43
N ILE A 75 -4.57 -0.83 10.06
CA ILE A 75 -5.53 -1.86 10.46
C ILE A 75 -4.98 -2.75 11.57
N LEU A 76 -5.87 -3.08 12.50
CA LEU A 76 -5.63 -4.01 13.59
C LEU A 76 -6.56 -5.22 13.44
N ILE A 77 -5.99 -6.41 13.58
CA ILE A 77 -6.75 -7.66 13.66
C ILE A 77 -6.90 -8.03 15.14
N ASN A 78 -8.12 -8.36 15.56
CA ASN A 78 -8.44 -8.72 16.92
C ASN A 78 -7.61 -9.93 17.38
N ALA A 79 -7.12 -9.89 18.62
CA ALA A 79 -6.29 -10.96 19.20
C ALA A 79 -6.96 -12.34 19.12
N SER A 80 -8.25 -12.42 19.47
CA SER A 80 -9.02 -13.67 19.39
C SER A 80 -9.12 -14.27 17.98
N ILE A 81 -9.05 -13.44 16.94
CA ILE A 81 -9.03 -13.92 15.55
C ILE A 81 -7.63 -14.44 15.21
N LYS A 82 -6.59 -13.73 15.64
CA LYS A 82 -5.18 -14.16 15.45
C LYS A 82 -4.89 -15.49 16.14
N GLU A 83 -5.43 -15.66 17.35
CA GLU A 83 -5.27 -16.87 18.17
C GLU A 83 -6.21 -18.01 17.76
N SER A 84 -7.12 -17.77 16.80
CA SER A 84 -8.10 -18.79 16.40
C SER A 84 -7.51 -19.91 15.53
N TYR A 85 -6.33 -19.71 14.94
CA TYR A 85 -5.70 -20.58 13.95
C TYR A 85 -6.63 -21.00 12.80
N ASN A 86 -7.69 -20.22 12.54
CA ASN A 86 -8.69 -20.49 11.52
C ASN A 86 -8.54 -19.48 10.39
N PHE A 87 -8.13 -19.98 9.22
CA PHE A 87 -7.91 -19.16 8.04
C PHE A 87 -9.18 -18.41 7.60
N GLU A 88 -10.35 -19.05 7.61
CA GLU A 88 -11.60 -18.42 7.19
C GLU A 88 -11.96 -17.21 8.07
N LYS A 89 -11.76 -17.32 9.38
CA LYS A 89 -11.95 -16.20 10.31
C LYS A 89 -10.97 -15.07 10.03
N TYR A 90 -9.71 -15.41 9.75
CA TYR A 90 -8.66 -14.44 9.44
C TYR A 90 -8.93 -13.74 8.09
N GLU A 91 -9.26 -14.50 7.06
CA GLU A 91 -9.62 -14.00 5.73
C GLU A 91 -10.86 -13.11 5.80
N SER A 92 -11.89 -13.51 6.56
CA SER A 92 -13.08 -12.69 6.78
C SER A 92 -12.74 -11.36 7.45
N ALA A 93 -11.84 -11.37 8.45
CA ALA A 93 -11.37 -10.14 9.09
C ALA A 93 -10.56 -9.26 8.14
N LEU A 94 -9.73 -9.84 7.27
CA LEU A 94 -8.99 -9.10 6.25
C LEU A 94 -9.93 -8.50 5.21
N LYS A 95 -10.92 -9.26 4.72
CA LYS A 95 -11.96 -8.77 3.79
C LYS A 95 -12.70 -7.57 4.37
N ASP A 96 -13.09 -7.65 5.64
CA ASP A 96 -13.75 -6.55 6.35
C ASP A 96 -12.94 -5.24 6.37
N LYS A 97 -11.61 -5.36 6.45
CA LYS A 97 -10.69 -4.23 6.58
C LYS A 97 -10.16 -3.69 5.25
N LEU A 98 -9.91 -4.57 4.29
CA LEU A 98 -9.21 -4.24 3.04
C LEU A 98 -10.10 -4.32 1.80
N TYR A 99 -11.21 -5.06 1.84
CA TYR A 99 -12.08 -5.23 0.69
C TYR A 99 -13.39 -4.45 0.80
N PHE A 100 -14.27 -4.84 1.71
CA PHE A 100 -15.51 -4.14 2.02
C PHE A 100 -15.97 -4.49 3.45
N HIS A 101 -16.70 -3.58 4.08
CA HIS A 101 -17.35 -3.86 5.37
C HIS A 101 -18.87 -3.91 5.20
N LYS A 102 -19.49 -5.03 5.61
CA LYS A 102 -20.95 -5.19 5.63
C LYS A 102 -21.51 -4.56 6.90
N GLY A 103 -21.93 -3.29 6.80
CA GLY A 103 -22.68 -2.64 7.86
C GLY A 103 -24.13 -3.14 7.93
N LYS A 104 -24.86 -2.81 9.01
CA LYS A 104 -26.26 -3.21 9.21
C LYS A 104 -27.23 -2.73 8.11
N LYS A 105 -26.89 -1.65 7.39
CA LYS A 105 -27.76 -1.00 6.39
C LYS A 105 -27.16 -0.88 4.99
N LYS A 106 -25.83 -0.79 4.88
CA LYS A 106 -25.13 -0.67 3.59
C LYS A 106 -23.71 -1.23 3.71
N GLU A 107 -23.23 -1.77 2.61
CA GLU A 107 -21.82 -2.09 2.43
C GLU A 107 -21.00 -0.80 2.28
N SER A 108 -19.86 -0.73 2.98
CA SER A 108 -18.89 0.35 2.82
C SER A 108 -17.64 -0.18 2.11
N ALA A 109 -17.26 0.49 1.02
CA ALA A 109 -16.03 0.20 0.28
C ALA A 109 -14.80 0.38 1.19
N LYS A 110 -13.80 -0.48 1.00
CA LYS A 110 -12.46 -0.37 1.61
C LYS A 110 -11.41 -0.31 0.50
N ALA A 111 -10.14 -0.41 0.88
CA ALA A 111 -8.98 -0.18 0.03
C ALA A 111 -9.13 -0.76 -1.39
N VAL A 112 -9.46 -2.05 -1.54
CA VAL A 112 -9.62 -2.68 -2.86
C VAL A 112 -10.72 -2.01 -3.67
N LYS A 113 -11.95 -1.88 -3.14
CA LYS A 113 -13.06 -1.25 -3.86
C LYS A 113 -12.82 0.23 -4.15
N GLN A 114 -12.16 0.94 -3.24
CA GLN A 114 -11.79 2.34 -3.43
C GLN A 114 -10.79 2.49 -4.59
N LEU A 115 -9.73 1.67 -4.60
CA LEU A 115 -8.75 1.65 -5.69
C LEU A 115 -9.38 1.31 -7.04
N VAL A 116 -10.28 0.32 -7.11
CA VAL A 116 -10.98 -0.01 -8.36
C VAL A 116 -11.87 1.16 -8.80
N SER A 117 -12.69 1.69 -7.90
CA SER A 117 -13.59 2.81 -8.19
C SER A 117 -12.83 4.03 -8.71
N PHE A 118 -11.70 4.38 -8.08
CA PHE A 118 -10.92 5.53 -8.50
C PHE A 118 -10.10 5.26 -9.77
N SER A 119 -9.61 4.03 -9.97
CA SER A 119 -8.99 3.63 -11.24
C SER A 119 -9.97 3.80 -12.41
N LYS A 120 -11.24 3.48 -12.20
CA LYS A 120 -12.31 3.73 -13.17
C LYS A 120 -12.48 5.22 -13.47
N THR A 121 -12.57 6.07 -12.45
CA THR A 121 -12.61 7.54 -12.61
C THR A 121 -11.44 8.04 -13.46
N LEU A 122 -10.23 7.52 -13.22
CA LEU A 122 -9.06 7.89 -14.02
C LEU A 122 -9.21 7.45 -15.48
N LEU A 123 -9.59 6.19 -15.73
CA LEU A 123 -9.73 5.64 -17.08
C LEU A 123 -10.85 6.30 -17.90
N GLU A 124 -11.92 6.75 -17.24
CA GLU A 124 -13.01 7.50 -17.86
C GLU A 124 -12.66 8.97 -18.15
N GLY A 125 -11.60 9.50 -17.52
CA GLY A 125 -11.23 10.90 -17.66
C GLY A 125 -12.08 11.86 -16.83
N THR A 126 -12.70 11.37 -15.75
CA THR A 126 -13.61 12.16 -14.91
C THR A 126 -12.93 12.75 -13.66
N PHE A 127 -11.63 12.53 -13.48
CA PHE A 127 -10.82 13.14 -12.43
C PHE A 127 -10.37 14.54 -12.85
N ASN A 128 -11.02 15.58 -12.34
CA ASN A 128 -10.83 16.96 -12.80
C ASN A 128 -9.68 17.69 -12.11
N GLU A 129 -9.22 17.19 -10.95
CA GLU A 129 -8.16 17.79 -10.16
C GLU A 129 -6.76 17.64 -10.81
N ASP A 130 -6.61 16.76 -11.80
CA ASP A 130 -5.45 16.68 -12.68
C ASP A 130 -5.86 16.75 -14.14
N SER A 131 -5.75 17.92 -14.75
CA SER A 131 -6.13 18.12 -16.15
C SER A 131 -5.09 17.65 -17.18
N ASN A 132 -3.90 17.22 -16.73
CA ASN A 132 -2.77 16.97 -17.61
C ASN A 132 -2.52 15.48 -17.91
N TYR A 133 -3.19 14.57 -17.21
CA TYR A 133 -3.08 13.14 -17.51
C TYR A 133 -3.95 12.75 -18.72
N LYS A 134 -3.55 11.69 -19.41
CA LYS A 134 -4.27 11.19 -20.59
C LYS A 134 -4.84 9.81 -20.27
N PRO A 135 -6.16 9.65 -20.09
CA PRO A 135 -6.77 8.39 -19.66
C PRO A 135 -6.35 7.17 -20.48
N LYS A 136 -6.34 7.31 -21.82
CA LYS A 136 -6.03 6.21 -22.76
C LYS A 136 -4.60 5.67 -22.66
N SER A 137 -3.65 6.47 -22.19
CA SER A 137 -2.23 6.07 -22.09
C SER A 137 -1.72 6.04 -20.65
N ALA A 138 -2.61 6.26 -19.68
CA ALA A 138 -2.29 6.26 -18.26
C ALA A 138 -2.00 4.84 -17.78
N LYS A 139 -0.81 4.62 -17.24
CA LYS A 139 -0.43 3.41 -16.51
C LYS A 139 -0.71 3.63 -15.03
N ILE A 140 -1.70 2.94 -14.50
CA ILE A 140 -2.19 3.13 -13.14
C ILE A 140 -1.62 2.03 -12.25
N TYR A 141 -0.99 2.42 -11.16
CA TYR A 141 -0.35 1.56 -10.16
C TYR A 141 -1.08 1.72 -8.83
N PRO A 142 -2.06 0.86 -8.52
CA PRO A 142 -2.73 0.85 -7.23
C PRO A 142 -1.81 0.33 -6.12
N ILE A 143 -1.78 1.01 -4.98
CA ILE A 143 -0.92 0.65 -3.85
C ILE A 143 -1.74 0.68 -2.57
N ILE A 144 -1.69 -0.40 -1.79
CA ILE A 144 -2.22 -0.44 -0.43
C ILE A 144 -1.04 -0.29 0.52
N LEU A 145 -0.96 0.84 1.22
CA LEU A 145 0.10 1.11 2.19
C LEU A 145 -0.34 0.72 3.59
N LEU A 146 0.27 -0.32 4.16
CA LEU A 146 -0.05 -0.82 5.50
C LEU A 146 0.96 -0.30 6.52
N HIS A 147 0.46 0.17 7.66
CA HIS A 147 1.30 0.65 8.77
C HIS A 147 1.65 -0.42 9.78
N ASN A 148 0.91 -1.54 9.78
CA ASN A 148 1.12 -2.62 10.73
C ASN A 148 1.90 -3.77 10.09
N ARG A 149 3.15 -3.97 10.55
CA ARG A 149 4.04 -5.04 10.10
C ARG A 149 3.46 -6.45 10.30
N GLN A 150 2.48 -6.65 11.17
CA GLN A 150 1.79 -7.94 11.32
C GLN A 150 1.04 -8.40 10.06
N LEU A 151 0.89 -7.51 9.07
CA LEU A 151 0.20 -7.77 7.81
C LEU A 151 1.17 -7.90 6.63
N ASP A 152 2.47 -7.82 6.89
CA ASP A 152 3.51 -8.24 5.95
C ASP A 152 3.60 -9.78 5.96
N ILE A 153 2.52 -10.40 5.49
CA ILE A 153 2.35 -11.86 5.51
C ILE A 153 2.38 -12.43 4.09
N LEU A 154 2.92 -13.63 3.98
CA LEU A 154 3.00 -14.34 2.71
C LEU A 154 1.60 -14.60 2.13
N GLY A 155 1.47 -14.44 0.82
CA GLY A 155 0.23 -14.70 0.08
C GLY A 155 -0.87 -13.64 0.21
N LEU A 156 -0.76 -12.64 1.11
CA LEU A 156 -1.79 -11.62 1.24
C LEU A 156 -1.95 -10.78 -0.03
N ASN A 157 -0.84 -10.44 -0.71
CA ASN A 157 -0.91 -9.72 -1.98
C ASN A 157 -1.70 -10.51 -3.03
N LYS A 158 -1.54 -11.83 -3.05
CA LYS A 158 -2.28 -12.73 -3.95
C LYS A 158 -3.78 -12.73 -3.66
N LEU A 159 -4.18 -12.74 -2.38
CA LEU A 159 -5.59 -12.57 -1.98
C LEU A 159 -6.17 -11.21 -2.43
N ILE A 160 -5.40 -10.14 -2.26
CA ILE A 160 -5.80 -8.80 -2.73
C ILE A 160 -5.95 -8.77 -4.25
N ASN A 161 -5.02 -9.36 -5.01
CA ASN A 161 -5.12 -9.46 -6.47
C ASN A 161 -6.40 -10.20 -6.90
N ILE A 162 -6.75 -11.30 -6.22
CA ILE A 162 -7.99 -12.04 -6.50
C ILE A 162 -9.23 -11.17 -6.26
N TRP A 163 -9.30 -10.45 -5.14
CA TRP A 163 -10.44 -9.56 -4.84
C TRP A 163 -10.52 -8.39 -5.80
N PHE A 164 -9.38 -7.82 -6.19
CA PHE A 164 -9.30 -6.73 -7.16
C PHE A 164 -9.78 -7.18 -8.54
N GLN A 165 -9.31 -8.34 -9.02
CA GLN A 165 -9.75 -8.91 -10.29
C GLN A 165 -11.25 -9.23 -10.26
N THR A 166 -11.78 -9.75 -9.15
CA THR A 166 -13.21 -10.00 -8.98
C THR A 166 -14.05 -8.74 -9.17
N GLU A 167 -13.61 -7.61 -8.63
CA GLU A 167 -14.28 -6.32 -8.85
C GLU A 167 -14.16 -5.86 -10.30
N LEU A 168 -13.00 -5.99 -10.94
CA LEU A 168 -12.84 -5.65 -12.36
C LEU A 168 -13.76 -6.49 -13.26
N ASP A 169 -13.84 -7.80 -13.01
CA ASP A 169 -14.69 -8.71 -13.77
C ASP A 169 -16.18 -8.35 -13.61
N SER A 170 -16.58 -7.89 -12.42
CA SER A 170 -17.94 -7.39 -12.20
C SER A 170 -18.25 -6.09 -12.95
N MET A 171 -17.22 -5.33 -13.33
CA MET A 171 -17.30 -4.07 -14.08
C MET A 171 -17.18 -4.23 -15.61
N ASN A 172 -16.92 -5.43 -16.13
CA ASN A 172 -16.68 -5.68 -17.57
C ASN A 172 -17.84 -5.33 -18.51
N ASN A 173 -18.97 -4.83 -18.01
CA ASN A 173 -20.11 -4.37 -18.80
C ASN A 173 -19.94 -2.96 -19.39
N GLU A 174 -18.82 -2.25 -19.12
CA GLU A 174 -18.73 -0.80 -19.36
C GLU A 174 -17.80 -0.36 -20.52
N ALA A 175 -17.24 -1.28 -21.31
CA ALA A 175 -16.33 -0.98 -22.43
C ALA A 175 -15.09 -0.12 -22.05
N ILE A 176 -14.68 -0.16 -20.78
CA ILE A 176 -13.49 0.55 -20.28
C ILE A 176 -12.24 -0.28 -20.57
N ASN A 177 -11.24 0.32 -21.22
CA ASN A 177 -9.96 -0.35 -21.44
C ASN A 177 -9.13 -0.35 -20.14
N ILE A 178 -8.96 -1.53 -19.55
CA ILE A 178 -8.20 -1.76 -18.31
C ILE A 178 -6.78 -2.28 -18.53
N GLU A 179 -6.30 -2.38 -19.77
CA GLU A 179 -4.97 -2.94 -20.11
C GLU A 179 -3.80 -2.27 -19.36
N ASN A 180 -3.91 -0.96 -19.10
CA ASN A 180 -2.89 -0.19 -18.41
C ASN A 180 -3.13 -0.06 -16.89
N LEU A 181 -4.14 -0.75 -16.34
CA LEU A 181 -4.35 -0.87 -14.90
C LEU A 181 -3.54 -2.05 -14.36
N ARG A 182 -2.60 -1.76 -13.45
CA ARG A 182 -1.82 -2.80 -12.78
C ARG A 182 -2.59 -3.40 -11.61
N MET A 183 -2.23 -4.63 -11.27
CA MET A 183 -2.70 -5.24 -10.04
C MET A 183 -2.17 -4.47 -8.82
N PRO A 184 -2.97 -4.35 -7.75
CA PRO A 184 -2.57 -3.66 -6.54
C PRO A 184 -1.35 -4.31 -5.88
N THR A 185 -0.48 -3.48 -5.32
CA THR A 185 0.65 -3.96 -4.50
C THR A 185 0.46 -3.50 -3.06
N ILE A 186 0.54 -4.44 -2.12
CA ILE A 186 0.63 -4.17 -0.69
C ILE A 186 2.08 -3.80 -0.38
N MET A 187 2.25 -2.60 0.15
CA MET A 187 3.54 -2.10 0.61
C MET A 187 3.44 -1.81 2.10
N SER A 188 4.44 -2.21 2.88
CA SER A 188 4.55 -1.74 4.26
C SER A 188 5.12 -0.31 4.26
N ILE A 189 4.67 0.52 5.20
CA ILE A 189 5.29 1.83 5.46
C ILE A 189 6.80 1.69 5.71
N ASP A 190 7.22 0.62 6.39
CA ASP A 190 8.62 0.32 6.65
C ASP A 190 9.39 0.14 5.33
N THR A 191 8.82 -0.58 4.36
CA THR A 191 9.43 -0.77 3.04
C THR A 191 9.59 0.57 2.33
N LEU A 192 8.58 1.44 2.37
CA LEU A 192 8.66 2.78 1.79
C LEU A 192 9.77 3.61 2.46
N ILE A 193 9.86 3.57 3.80
CA ILE A 193 10.94 4.22 4.56
C ILE A 193 12.31 3.68 4.12
N LEU A 194 12.44 2.37 3.91
CA LEU A 194 13.71 1.76 3.51
C LEU A 194 14.15 2.17 2.10
N ILE A 195 13.21 2.38 1.17
CA ILE A 195 13.54 2.65 -0.23
C ILE A 195 13.46 4.13 -0.64
N HIS A 196 12.90 5.01 0.19
CA HIS A 196 12.59 6.40 -0.21
C HIS A 196 13.81 7.19 -0.69
N GLU A 197 14.97 7.02 -0.03
CA GLU A 197 16.20 7.74 -0.40
C GLU A 197 16.76 7.24 -1.72
N ARG A 198 16.64 5.93 -1.98
CA ARG A 198 17.09 5.30 -3.21
C ARG A 198 16.19 5.72 -4.38
N LEU A 199 14.89 5.83 -4.16
CA LEU A 199 13.94 6.44 -5.10
C LEU A 199 14.29 7.90 -5.38
N LEU A 200 14.57 8.69 -4.34
CA LEU A 200 14.95 10.10 -4.47
C LEU A 200 16.22 10.27 -5.31
N LYS A 201 17.25 9.44 -5.05
CA LYS A 201 18.53 9.39 -5.77
C LYS A 201 18.40 8.82 -7.18
N GLY A 202 17.27 8.20 -7.51
CA GLY A 202 17.03 7.59 -8.81
C GLY A 202 17.82 6.30 -9.04
N GLU A 203 18.19 5.58 -7.97
CA GLU A 203 18.84 4.25 -8.08
C GLU A 203 17.92 3.25 -8.81
N PHE A 204 16.61 3.39 -8.60
CA PHE A 204 15.55 2.68 -9.30
C PHE A 204 14.28 3.53 -9.29
N LYS A 205 13.29 3.16 -10.11
CA LYS A 205 11.98 3.81 -10.12
C LYS A 205 10.94 2.90 -9.48
N LEU A 206 9.94 3.50 -8.83
CA LEU A 206 8.93 2.72 -8.11
C LEU A 206 8.15 1.81 -9.05
N GLU A 207 7.79 2.29 -10.24
CA GLU A 207 7.08 1.49 -11.23
C GLU A 207 7.86 0.22 -11.65
N ASP A 208 9.19 0.28 -11.69
CA ASP A 208 10.01 -0.86 -12.10
C ASP A 208 9.96 -1.92 -10.99
N LEU A 209 10.04 -1.52 -9.72
CA LEU A 209 9.89 -2.44 -8.58
C LEU A 209 8.50 -3.09 -8.54
N LEU A 210 7.45 -2.31 -8.80
CA LEU A 210 6.07 -2.80 -8.77
C LEU A 210 5.78 -3.75 -9.93
N ASP A 211 6.18 -3.39 -11.15
CA ASP A 211 6.01 -4.23 -12.33
C ASP A 211 6.80 -5.53 -12.16
N GLU A 212 8.07 -5.48 -11.73
CA GLU A 212 8.87 -6.69 -11.52
C GLU A 212 8.30 -7.58 -10.41
N TYR A 213 7.83 -7.02 -9.29
CA TYR A 213 7.21 -7.80 -8.22
C TYR A 213 5.95 -8.52 -8.70
N GLN A 214 5.07 -7.82 -9.41
CA GLN A 214 3.82 -8.40 -9.92
C GLN A 214 4.11 -9.51 -10.94
N ASP A 215 5.13 -9.34 -11.80
CA ASP A 215 5.58 -10.37 -12.72
C ASP A 215 6.16 -11.59 -11.97
N ASP A 216 6.87 -11.34 -10.85
CA ASP A 216 7.45 -12.41 -10.03
C ASP A 216 6.39 -13.28 -9.35
N ILE A 217 5.25 -12.70 -8.95
CA ILE A 217 4.14 -13.42 -8.31
C ILE A 217 3.02 -13.86 -9.29
N ASP A 218 3.14 -13.58 -10.59
CA ASP A 218 2.14 -13.95 -11.60
C ASP A 218 2.07 -15.47 -11.83
N GLU A 219 0.90 -16.08 -11.63
CA GLU A 219 0.64 -17.49 -11.92
C GLU A 219 0.88 -17.88 -13.37
N ASN A 220 0.67 -16.96 -14.31
CA ASN A 220 0.89 -17.23 -15.73
C ASN A 220 2.38 -17.44 -16.03
N ARG A 221 3.28 -16.88 -15.22
CA ARG A 221 4.72 -17.15 -15.30
C ARG A 221 5.02 -18.62 -15.00
N LEU A 222 4.42 -19.19 -13.95
CA LEU A 222 4.57 -20.62 -13.63
C LEU A 222 4.04 -21.50 -14.76
N LYS A 223 2.87 -21.17 -15.32
CA LYS A 223 2.25 -21.95 -16.41
C LYS A 223 3.11 -22.03 -17.68
N LYS A 224 3.92 -20.99 -17.93
CA LYS A 224 4.79 -20.89 -19.12
C LYS A 224 6.17 -21.50 -18.90
N LYS A 225 6.59 -21.68 -17.65
CA LYS A 225 7.94 -22.14 -17.29
C LYS A 225 8.00 -23.66 -17.28
N LYS A 226 9.09 -24.21 -17.81
CA LYS A 226 9.41 -25.64 -17.66
C LYS A 226 10.29 -25.81 -16.44
N PHE A 227 9.92 -26.74 -15.57
CA PHE A 227 10.66 -27.06 -14.35
C PHE A 227 11.47 -28.34 -14.57
N LYS A 228 12.70 -28.37 -14.04
CA LYS A 228 13.59 -29.53 -14.17
C LYS A 228 13.21 -30.66 -13.20
N ASN A 229 12.68 -30.31 -12.04
CA ASN A 229 12.28 -31.23 -10.98
C ASN A 229 11.18 -30.61 -10.10
N GLU A 230 10.61 -31.41 -9.21
CA GLU A 230 9.56 -30.96 -8.27
C GLU A 230 10.05 -29.91 -7.28
N GLU A 231 11.30 -30.03 -6.80
CA GLU A 231 11.90 -29.08 -5.87
C GLU A 231 11.93 -27.66 -6.45
N GLN A 232 12.31 -27.53 -7.72
CA GLN A 232 12.29 -26.25 -8.43
C GLN A 232 10.87 -25.69 -8.57
N LEU A 233 9.87 -26.56 -8.85
CA LEU A 233 8.47 -26.13 -8.91
C LEU A 233 8.00 -25.63 -7.54
N HIS A 234 8.31 -26.33 -6.45
CA HIS A 234 7.93 -25.94 -5.10
C HIS A 234 8.56 -24.61 -4.68
N ALA A 235 9.84 -24.39 -4.97
CA ALA A 235 10.51 -23.12 -4.69
C ALA A 235 9.82 -21.96 -5.43
N GLU A 236 9.48 -22.16 -6.71
CA GLU A 236 8.85 -21.11 -7.52
C GLU A 236 7.41 -20.83 -7.07
N ILE A 237 6.68 -21.85 -6.60
CA ILE A 237 5.36 -21.68 -5.96
C ILE A 237 5.50 -20.88 -4.66
N GLN A 238 6.54 -21.14 -3.85
CA GLN A 238 6.80 -20.41 -2.61
C GLN A 238 7.12 -18.94 -2.90
N ASP A 239 7.93 -18.66 -3.92
CA ASP A 239 8.28 -17.31 -4.32
C ASP A 239 7.06 -16.47 -4.73
N GLN A 240 6.02 -17.10 -5.30
CA GLN A 240 4.76 -16.40 -5.59
C GLN A 240 4.02 -15.89 -4.36
N LEU A 241 4.32 -16.44 -3.18
CA LEU A 241 3.73 -16.03 -1.92
C LEU A 241 4.53 -14.91 -1.26
N ALA A 242 5.70 -14.54 -1.81
CA ALA A 242 6.53 -13.47 -1.24
C ALA A 242 5.75 -12.17 -1.13
N SER A 243 5.88 -11.49 0.02
CA SER A 243 5.40 -10.12 0.15
C SER A 243 6.32 -9.16 -0.61
N PHE A 244 5.81 -7.97 -0.95
CA PHE A 244 6.63 -6.95 -1.59
C PHE A 244 7.84 -6.55 -0.74
N ASN A 245 7.70 -6.53 0.60
CA ASN A 245 8.81 -6.24 1.49
C ASN A 245 9.91 -7.32 1.39
N MET A 246 9.52 -8.60 1.47
CA MET A 246 10.45 -9.72 1.31
C MET A 246 11.16 -9.66 -0.04
N TYR A 247 10.40 -9.37 -1.10
CA TYR A 247 10.92 -9.21 -2.45
C TYR A 247 11.99 -8.11 -2.52
N ILE A 248 11.70 -6.92 -2.00
CA ILE A 248 12.64 -5.79 -1.98
C ILE A 248 13.90 -6.15 -1.21
N ILE A 249 13.77 -6.73 -0.01
CA ILE A 249 14.92 -7.10 0.82
C ILE A 249 15.80 -8.13 0.10
N ASN A 250 15.19 -9.18 -0.47
CA ASN A 250 15.94 -10.26 -1.11
C ASN A 250 16.64 -9.82 -2.39
N LYS A 251 15.96 -9.04 -3.24
CA LYS A 251 16.47 -8.69 -4.58
C LYS A 251 17.31 -7.41 -4.59
N TYR A 252 16.92 -6.41 -3.81
CA TYR A 252 17.54 -5.08 -3.83
C TYR A 252 18.40 -4.80 -2.59
N GLY A 253 18.36 -5.68 -1.60
CA GLY A 253 19.06 -5.53 -0.33
C GLY A 253 18.50 -4.42 0.55
N TRP A 254 18.90 -4.45 1.82
CA TRP A 254 18.65 -3.35 2.75
C TRP A 254 19.89 -2.42 2.81
N LYS A 255 19.67 -1.11 2.64
CA LYS A 255 20.62 -0.06 3.02
C LYS A 255 20.05 0.74 4.20
N MET A 256 20.87 1.01 5.21
CA MET A 256 20.48 1.90 6.32
C MET A 256 20.16 3.30 5.78
N PRO A 257 18.94 3.84 6.01
CA PRO A 257 18.63 5.20 5.61
C PRO A 257 19.57 6.21 6.27
N GLU A 258 19.92 7.28 5.56
CA GLU A 258 20.86 8.30 6.01
C GLU A 258 20.38 8.96 7.30
N LEU A 259 19.07 9.16 7.45
CA LEU A 259 18.48 9.68 8.70
C LEU A 259 18.88 8.86 9.94
N PHE A 260 18.84 7.53 9.84
CA PHE A 260 19.22 6.65 10.95
C PHE A 260 20.73 6.62 11.15
N ARG A 261 21.51 6.68 10.06
CA ARG A 261 22.97 6.78 10.11
C ARG A 261 23.40 8.05 10.86
N GLU A 262 22.85 9.20 10.48
CA GLU A 262 23.15 10.50 11.08
C GLU A 262 22.78 10.53 12.56
N LYS A 263 21.58 10.03 12.90
CA LYS A 263 21.14 9.96 14.30
C LYS A 263 21.99 9.00 15.13
N GLY A 264 22.37 7.86 14.57
CA GLY A 264 23.25 6.90 15.22
C GLY A 264 24.63 7.49 15.51
N ILE A 265 25.22 8.20 14.55
CA ILE A 265 26.49 8.91 14.74
C ILE A 265 26.35 9.99 15.81
N SER A 266 25.27 10.78 15.79
CA SER A 266 25.07 11.87 16.76
C SER A 266 25.04 11.35 18.21
N ILE A 267 24.36 10.22 18.44
CA ILE A 267 24.29 9.57 19.77
C ILE A 267 25.68 9.15 20.26
N LEU A 268 26.54 8.65 19.37
CA LEU A 268 27.90 8.25 19.72
C LEU A 268 28.81 9.46 20.01
N THR A 269 28.60 10.59 19.33
CA THR A 269 29.37 11.82 19.56
C THR A 269 28.91 12.61 20.79
N GLU A 270 27.70 12.37 21.29
CA GLU A 270 27.13 13.03 22.47
C GLU A 270 27.48 12.31 23.80
N GLN A 271 28.20 11.18 23.78
CA GLN A 271 28.66 10.58 25.03
C GLN A 271 29.75 11.47 25.67
N PRO A 272 29.54 11.95 26.91
CA PRO A 272 30.56 12.76 27.59
C PRO A 272 31.81 11.90 27.79
N SER A 273 32.97 12.49 27.49
CA SER A 273 34.27 11.92 27.80
C SER A 273 34.29 11.58 29.30
N VAL A 274 34.40 10.28 29.62
CA VAL A 274 34.58 9.78 30.98
C VAL A 274 35.92 10.26 31.53
#